data_AF-A0A2V7YFE4-F1
#
_entry.id   AF-A0A2V7YFE4-F1
#
_cell.length_a   1.000
_cell.length_b   1.000
_cell.length_c   1.000
_cell.angle_alpha   90.00
_cell.angle_beta   90.00
_cell.angle_gamma   90.00
#
_symmetry.space_group_name_H-M   'P 1'
#
loop_
_entity.id
_entity.type
_entity.pdbx_description
1 polymer ?
#
loop_
_entity_poly.entity_id
_entity_poly.type
_entity_poly.pdbx_seq_one_letter_code
_entity_poly.pdbx_strand_id
1 'polypeptide(L)'
;MPSAPISPSPRTRRNAALSLLALSTCAICAAPVLEAQSLLGSHESLLRQNQEAREHDFTYLRTSADVRDFAQQGLLVRLPGNADYELADDEVSFPYARPEVKTFVERLSRQYREACGERLVVTSLTRPITRQPPNASAISVHPTGMAIDLRRTDSSGCRQWLETVLLDLEGKGVLEATREQYPPHYHVAVFPNPYLQYVASGEALPEIQVARSTHETASRPHIVRASSHHATRRGSRRTAVAVSHRASSRHQKATARIVRAANKRPAARRHATVVHAKSSGSHHSRTQSVRTR
;
A
#
# COMPACT_ATOMS: atom_id res chain seq x y z
N MET A 1 81.60 46.76 41.91
CA MET A 1 82.03 46.41 43.28
C MET A 1 80.79 46.37 44.17
N PRO A 2 80.70 45.43 45.11
CA PRO A 2 79.65 44.39 45.19
C PRO A 2 78.64 44.72 46.31
N SER A 3 77.48 44.07 46.40
CA SER A 3 77.35 42.84 47.21
C SER A 3 75.99 42.18 46.97
N ALA A 4 76.04 40.87 46.71
CA ALA A 4 74.93 39.93 46.85
C ALA A 4 74.64 39.68 48.35
N PRO A 5 73.93 38.61 48.70
CA PRO A 5 72.52 38.27 48.54
C PRO A 5 71.86 38.21 49.95
N ILE A 6 70.61 37.74 50.07
CA ILE A 6 70.17 36.81 51.14
C ILE A 6 68.75 36.36 50.79
N SER A 7 68.61 35.07 50.54
CA SER A 7 67.36 34.30 50.64
C SER A 7 67.25 33.82 52.09
N PRO A 8 66.03 33.66 52.65
CA PRO A 8 65.53 32.30 52.72
C PRO A 8 64.00 32.17 52.55
N SER A 9 63.59 31.19 51.75
CA SER A 9 62.35 30.42 51.97
C SER A 9 62.45 29.65 53.31
N PRO A 10 61.39 29.17 54.00
CA PRO A 10 60.31 28.37 53.39
C PRO A 10 58.94 28.45 54.09
N ARG A 11 57.98 27.69 53.54
CA ARG A 11 56.85 26.98 54.19
C ARG A 11 55.45 27.33 53.70
N THR A 12 55.02 26.52 52.73
CA THR A 12 53.81 25.67 52.80
C THR A 12 52.59 26.20 53.53
N ARG A 13 51.50 26.40 52.76
CA ARG A 13 50.11 25.94 53.01
C ARG A 13 49.37 26.12 51.66
N ARG A 14 49.27 25.07 50.84
CA ARG A 14 48.08 24.20 50.72
C ARG A 14 46.76 24.97 50.81
N ASN A 15 46.03 25.04 49.70
CA ASN A 15 44.58 24.80 49.51
C ASN A 15 44.16 25.45 48.18
N ALA A 16 44.02 24.66 47.12
CA ALA A 16 42.77 24.03 46.71
C ALA A 16 41.88 24.98 45.86
N ALA A 17 41.98 24.84 44.55
CA ALA A 17 40.86 25.05 43.64
C ALA A 17 41.11 24.17 42.42
N LEU A 18 40.44 23.02 42.41
CA LEU A 18 40.53 22.00 41.38
C LEU A 18 40.07 22.58 40.04
N SER A 19 40.91 22.37 39.03
CA SER A 19 40.57 22.51 37.62
C SER A 19 39.37 21.62 37.27
N LEU A 20 38.35 22.22 36.68
CA LEU A 20 37.17 21.54 36.15
C LEU A 20 37.58 20.43 35.17
N LEU A 21 37.25 19.19 35.52
CA LEU A 21 37.15 18.07 34.58
C LEU A 21 35.97 18.37 33.65
N ALA A 22 36.25 18.61 32.37
CA ALA A 22 35.25 18.59 31.31
C ALA A 22 34.77 17.14 31.10
N LEU A 23 33.65 16.78 31.73
CA LEU A 23 32.89 15.59 31.35
C LEU A 23 32.12 15.91 30.06
N SER A 24 32.76 15.67 28.92
CA SER A 24 32.06 15.56 27.64
C SER A 24 31.19 14.31 27.67
N THR A 25 29.95 14.46 28.11
CA THR A 25 28.93 13.42 28.03
C THR A 25 28.50 13.31 26.57
N CYS A 26 29.05 12.33 25.86
CA CYS A 26 28.60 11.97 24.53
C CYS A 26 27.24 11.27 24.68
N ALA A 27 26.16 12.06 24.70
CA ALA A 27 24.81 11.54 24.63
C ALA A 27 24.62 10.96 23.22
N ILE A 28 24.81 9.65 23.10
CA ILE A 28 24.41 8.90 21.92
C ILE A 28 22.89 8.95 21.89
N CYS A 29 22.34 9.90 21.12
CA CYS A 29 20.95 9.87 20.73
C CYS A 29 20.75 8.56 19.96
N ALA A 30 20.16 7.55 20.60
CA ALA A 30 19.55 6.43 19.91
C ALA A 30 18.39 7.03 19.11
N ALA A 31 18.67 7.42 17.86
CA ALA A 31 17.62 7.68 16.90
C ALA A 31 16.74 6.42 16.88
N PRO A 32 15.40 6.55 17.00
CA PRO A 32 14.54 5.40 16.73
C PRO A 32 14.92 4.92 15.33
N VAL A 33 15.27 3.64 15.23
CA VAL A 33 15.42 3.00 13.93
C VAL A 33 14.05 3.12 13.28
N LEU A 34 13.89 4.07 12.35
CA LEU A 34 12.77 4.02 11.42
C LEU A 34 12.85 2.62 10.81
N GLU A 35 11.87 1.76 11.10
CA GLU A 35 11.64 0.54 10.34
C GLU A 35 11.81 0.91 8.87
N ALA A 36 12.79 0.26 8.23
CA ALA A 36 13.36 0.74 6.99
C ALA A 36 12.26 0.90 5.94
N GLN A 37 12.15 2.12 5.39
CA GLN A 37 11.46 2.43 4.15
C GLN A 37 11.95 1.44 3.08
N SER A 38 11.21 0.34 2.87
CA SER A 38 11.69 -0.79 2.08
C SER A 38 10.62 -1.40 1.20
N LEU A 39 9.36 -0.98 1.36
CA LEU A 39 8.18 -1.57 0.72
C LEU A 39 8.04 -3.09 0.95
N LEU A 40 8.81 -3.70 1.86
CA LEU A 40 8.75 -5.15 2.07
C LEU A 40 7.48 -5.57 2.81
N GLY A 41 6.83 -4.63 3.50
CA GLY A 41 5.77 -4.92 4.45
C GLY A 41 6.34 -5.63 5.69
N SER A 42 5.78 -5.32 6.85
CA SER A 42 6.13 -5.99 8.09
C SER A 42 4.89 -6.14 8.96
N HIS A 43 4.97 -7.02 9.97
CA HIS A 43 3.90 -7.11 10.95
C HIS A 43 3.70 -5.76 11.67
N GLU A 44 4.79 -5.06 11.97
CA GLU A 44 4.77 -3.73 12.57
C GLU A 44 4.08 -2.70 11.66
N SER A 45 4.35 -2.72 10.35
CA SER A 45 3.63 -1.88 9.38
C SER A 45 2.11 -2.12 9.45
N LEU A 46 1.66 -3.38 9.47
CA LEU A 46 0.23 -3.70 9.61
C LEU A 46 -0.36 -3.24 10.96
N LEU A 47 0.41 -3.35 12.05
CA LEU A 47 -0.03 -2.85 13.36
C LEU A 47 -0.16 -1.33 13.36
N ARG A 48 0.78 -0.59 12.74
CA ARG A 48 0.68 0.87 12.59
C ARG A 48 -0.56 1.27 11.79
N GLN A 49 -0.84 0.62 10.67
CA GLN A 49 -2.07 0.85 9.90
C GLN A 49 -3.34 0.64 10.75
N ASN A 50 -3.37 -0.41 11.57
CA ASN A 50 -4.49 -0.67 12.46
C ASN A 50 -4.61 0.36 13.59
N GLN A 51 -3.48 0.81 14.12
CA GLN A 51 -3.44 1.86 15.13
C GLN A 51 -4.04 3.15 14.57
N GLU A 52 -3.63 3.54 13.36
CA GLU A 52 -4.18 4.71 12.65
C GLU A 52 -5.68 4.58 12.41
N ALA A 53 -6.15 3.41 11.98
CA ALA A 53 -7.60 3.16 11.86
C ALA A 53 -8.35 3.33 13.19
N ARG A 54 -7.75 2.93 14.31
CA ARG A 54 -8.36 3.06 15.65
C ARG A 54 -8.36 4.50 16.14
N GLU A 55 -7.26 5.23 15.93
CA GLU A 55 -7.14 6.64 16.31
C GLU A 55 -8.13 7.53 15.56
N HIS A 56 -8.55 7.12 14.36
CA HIS A 56 -9.59 7.79 13.58
C HIS A 56 -11.00 7.21 13.79
N ASP A 57 -11.19 6.30 14.77
CA ASP A 57 -12.46 5.62 15.05
C ASP A 57 -13.10 4.99 13.80
N PHE A 58 -12.28 4.49 12.87
CA PHE A 58 -12.79 3.93 11.64
C PHE A 58 -13.47 2.58 11.86
N THR A 59 -14.69 2.50 11.33
CA THR A 59 -15.45 1.25 11.28
C THR A 59 -14.85 0.31 10.23
N TYR A 60 -14.60 -0.94 10.62
CA TYR A 60 -14.28 -2.03 9.69
C TYR A 60 -15.56 -2.56 9.06
N LEU A 61 -15.84 -2.15 7.83
CA LEU A 61 -17.06 -2.47 7.12
C LEU A 61 -17.15 -3.97 6.86
N ARG A 62 -18.26 -4.57 7.27
CA ARG A 62 -18.42 -6.03 7.23
C ARG A 62 -18.98 -6.47 5.89
N THR A 63 -19.96 -5.75 5.38
CA THR A 63 -20.74 -6.15 4.21
C THR A 63 -20.71 -5.11 3.09
N SER A 64 -21.11 -5.56 1.89
CA SER A 64 -21.32 -4.67 0.75
C SER A 64 -22.44 -3.64 0.98
N ALA A 65 -23.39 -3.91 1.89
CA ALA A 65 -24.41 -2.93 2.28
C ALA A 65 -23.79 -1.80 3.09
N ASP A 66 -22.94 -2.14 4.07
CA ASP A 66 -22.24 -1.15 4.90
C ASP A 66 -21.43 -0.16 4.04
N VAL A 67 -20.77 -0.64 2.98
CA VAL A 67 -20.05 0.23 2.03
C VAL A 67 -20.99 1.23 1.33
N ARG A 68 -22.17 0.78 0.90
CA ARG A 68 -23.16 1.67 0.26
C ARG A 68 -23.74 2.66 1.26
N ASP A 69 -24.03 2.22 2.48
CA ASP A 69 -24.58 3.08 3.53
C ASP A 69 -23.58 4.16 3.93
N PHE A 70 -22.29 3.82 4.05
CA PHE A 70 -21.22 4.78 4.30
C PHE A 70 -21.03 5.75 3.12
N ALA A 71 -21.17 5.28 1.88
CA ALA A 71 -21.13 6.15 0.71
C ALA A 71 -22.32 7.13 0.66
N GLN A 72 -23.52 6.67 0.99
CA GLN A 72 -24.73 7.52 1.07
C GLN A 72 -24.62 8.58 2.17
N GLN A 73 -23.97 8.25 3.29
CA GLN A 73 -23.72 9.18 4.38
C GLN A 73 -22.55 10.14 4.11
N GLY A 74 -21.84 10.00 2.99
CA GLY A 74 -20.67 10.81 2.65
C GLY A 74 -19.40 10.45 3.44
N LEU A 75 -19.42 9.36 4.22
CA LEU A 75 -18.26 8.86 4.97
C LEU A 75 -17.24 8.16 4.06
N LEU A 76 -17.70 7.62 2.93
CA LEU A 76 -16.87 7.20 1.82
C LEU A 76 -17.29 7.99 0.56
N VAL A 77 -16.33 8.29 -0.30
CA VAL A 77 -16.55 8.99 -1.56
C VAL A 77 -16.23 8.06 -2.72
N ARG A 78 -16.97 8.21 -3.83
CA ARG A 78 -16.73 7.43 -5.03
C ARG A 78 -15.49 7.94 -5.76
N LEU A 79 -14.62 7.04 -6.18
CA LEU A 79 -13.53 7.31 -7.12
C LEU A 79 -13.95 6.78 -8.49
N PRO A 80 -14.29 7.63 -9.48
CA PRO A 80 -14.73 7.18 -10.79
C PRO A 80 -13.60 6.92 -11.80
N GLY A 81 -12.35 7.23 -11.47
CA GLY A 81 -11.31 7.43 -12.48
C GLY A 81 -11.35 8.84 -13.08
N ASN A 82 -10.27 9.25 -13.74
CA ASN A 82 -10.18 10.51 -14.49
C ASN A 82 -9.05 10.43 -15.55
N ALA A 83 -8.59 11.56 -16.09
CA ALA A 83 -7.51 11.59 -17.08
C ALA A 83 -6.16 11.03 -16.57
N ASP A 84 -5.97 10.99 -15.24
CA ASP A 84 -4.69 10.67 -14.59
C ASP A 84 -4.67 9.25 -14.00
N TYR A 85 -5.84 8.70 -13.62
CA TYR A 85 -5.96 7.32 -13.15
C TYR A 85 -7.19 6.59 -13.67
N GLU A 86 -7.10 5.27 -13.70
CA GLU A 86 -8.22 4.34 -13.94
C GLU A 86 -8.39 3.35 -12.80
N LEU A 87 -9.56 2.73 -12.77
CA LEU A 87 -9.83 1.56 -11.96
C LEU A 87 -9.68 0.34 -12.88
N ALA A 88 -9.08 -0.73 -12.39
CA ALA A 88 -9.17 -2.02 -13.05
C ALA A 88 -10.63 -2.51 -12.91
N ASP A 89 -11.46 -2.28 -13.93
CA ASP A 89 -12.92 -2.48 -13.89
C ASP A 89 -13.34 -3.91 -13.48
N ASP A 90 -12.49 -4.91 -13.76
CA ASP A 90 -12.69 -6.31 -13.40
C ASP A 90 -12.21 -6.67 -11.98
N GLU A 91 -11.40 -5.81 -11.36
CA GLU A 91 -10.83 -6.02 -10.02
C GLU A 91 -11.56 -5.17 -8.95
N VAL A 92 -11.98 -3.95 -9.29
CA VAL A 92 -12.53 -2.98 -8.32
C VAL A 92 -14.05 -3.07 -8.21
N SER A 93 -14.52 -3.95 -7.32
CA SER A 93 -15.96 -4.11 -7.04
C SER A 93 -16.59 -2.96 -6.22
N PHE A 94 -15.78 -2.19 -5.49
CA PHE A 94 -16.24 -1.15 -4.56
C PHE A 94 -15.37 0.10 -4.76
N PRO A 95 -15.73 0.98 -5.71
CA PRO A 95 -14.94 2.16 -6.07
C PRO A 95 -15.15 3.31 -5.07
N TYR A 96 -14.99 3.02 -3.78
CA TYR A 96 -15.22 3.94 -2.68
C TYR A 96 -14.03 3.94 -1.72
N ALA A 97 -13.66 5.09 -1.19
CA ALA A 97 -12.67 5.22 -0.13
C ALA A 97 -12.93 6.46 0.71
N ARG A 98 -12.13 6.68 1.75
CA ARG A 98 -12.16 7.91 2.53
C ARG A 98 -11.78 9.12 1.65
N PRO A 99 -12.30 10.33 1.94
CA PRO A 99 -11.97 11.55 1.19
C PRO A 99 -10.46 11.83 1.07
N GLU A 100 -9.68 11.47 2.10
CA GLU A 100 -8.24 11.65 2.16
C GLU A 100 -7.52 10.72 1.17
N VAL A 101 -8.01 9.49 1.02
CA VAL A 101 -7.52 8.56 -0.01
C VAL A 101 -7.84 9.08 -1.41
N LYS A 102 -9.03 9.66 -1.63
CA LYS A 102 -9.34 10.32 -2.92
C LYS A 102 -8.35 11.45 -3.21
N THR A 103 -8.08 12.30 -2.22
CA THR A 103 -7.10 13.39 -2.34
C THR A 103 -5.71 12.85 -2.68
N PHE A 104 -5.28 11.79 -2.01
CA PHE A 104 -4.03 11.10 -2.28
C PHE A 104 -3.95 10.57 -3.71
N VAL A 105 -4.95 9.80 -4.14
CA VAL A 105 -4.99 9.20 -5.48
C VAL A 105 -4.98 10.29 -6.55
N GLU A 106 -5.79 11.34 -6.43
CA GLU A 106 -5.84 12.42 -7.41
C GLU A 106 -4.53 13.22 -7.49
N ARG A 107 -3.85 13.45 -6.36
CA ARG A 107 -2.53 14.11 -6.35
C ARG A 107 -1.42 13.22 -6.91
N LEU A 108 -1.37 11.96 -6.49
CA LEU A 108 -0.35 11.00 -6.91
C LEU A 108 -0.48 10.70 -8.41
N SER A 109 -1.70 10.42 -8.88
CA SER A 109 -1.95 10.04 -10.27
C SER A 109 -1.61 11.16 -11.26
N ARG A 110 -1.91 12.42 -10.95
CA ARG A 110 -1.52 13.56 -11.79
C ARG A 110 0.00 13.61 -11.97
N GLN A 111 0.74 13.52 -10.87
CA GLN A 111 2.20 13.56 -10.90
C GLN A 111 2.80 12.32 -11.56
N TYR A 112 2.18 11.15 -11.34
CA TYR A 112 2.55 9.92 -12.05
C TYR A 112 2.35 10.10 -13.56
N ARG A 113 1.22 10.64 -14.00
CA ARG A 113 0.92 10.89 -15.41
C ARG A 113 1.89 11.90 -16.03
N GLU A 114 2.24 12.97 -15.32
CA GLU A 114 3.23 13.96 -15.74
C GLU A 114 4.64 13.35 -15.90
N ALA A 115 5.03 12.48 -14.96
CA ALA A 115 6.34 11.84 -14.93
C ALA A 115 6.47 10.69 -15.95
N CYS A 116 5.40 9.94 -16.16
CA CYS A 116 5.42 8.67 -16.89
C CYS A 116 4.68 8.66 -18.22
N GLY A 117 3.75 9.59 -18.44
CA GLY A 117 2.88 9.59 -19.62
C GLY A 117 1.81 8.49 -19.63
N GLU A 118 1.70 7.66 -18.59
CA GLU A 118 0.69 6.62 -18.43
C GLU A 118 -0.22 6.88 -17.22
N ARG A 119 -1.45 6.31 -17.22
CA ARG A 119 -2.39 6.49 -16.10
C ARG A 119 -1.97 5.59 -14.95
N LEU A 120 -2.14 6.07 -13.72
CA LEU A 120 -2.06 5.20 -12.55
C LEU A 120 -3.25 4.23 -12.56
N VAL A 121 -3.03 2.97 -12.24
CA VAL A 121 -4.11 1.96 -12.23
C VAL A 121 -4.39 1.54 -10.79
N VAL A 122 -5.62 1.80 -10.33
CA VAL A 122 -6.14 1.38 -9.04
C VAL A 122 -6.77 -0.01 -9.18
N THR A 123 -6.28 -0.98 -8.41
CA THR A 123 -6.76 -2.38 -8.46
C THR A 123 -7.67 -2.74 -7.29
N SER A 124 -7.67 -1.96 -6.21
CA SER A 124 -8.54 -2.16 -5.05
C SER A 124 -8.72 -0.87 -4.26
N LEU A 125 -9.86 -0.74 -3.60
CA LEU A 125 -10.25 0.37 -2.73
C LEU A 125 -10.88 -0.23 -1.44
N THR A 126 -11.99 0.31 -0.95
CA THR A 126 -12.71 -0.28 0.19
C THR A 126 -13.12 -1.72 -0.13
N ARG A 127 -12.68 -2.68 0.66
CA ARG A 127 -13.09 -4.08 0.53
C ARG A 127 -13.70 -4.56 1.83
N PRO A 128 -15.02 -4.79 1.91
CA PRO A 128 -15.64 -5.21 3.16
C PRO A 128 -15.16 -6.61 3.57
N ILE A 129 -15.23 -6.92 4.86
CA ILE A 129 -14.71 -8.18 5.43
C ILE A 129 -15.24 -9.42 4.68
N THR A 130 -16.53 -9.43 4.35
CA THR A 130 -17.18 -10.54 3.61
C THR A 130 -16.72 -10.73 2.16
N ARG A 131 -15.86 -9.83 1.64
CA ARG A 131 -15.35 -9.83 0.26
C ARG A 131 -13.82 -9.87 0.19
N GLN A 132 -13.15 -10.08 1.32
CA GLN A 132 -11.70 -10.21 1.37
C GLN A 132 -11.24 -11.47 0.60
N PRO A 133 -10.12 -11.40 -0.15
CA PRO A 133 -9.57 -12.58 -0.79
C PRO A 133 -9.02 -13.57 0.26
N PRO A 134 -8.88 -14.86 -0.06
CA PRO A 134 -8.46 -15.88 0.91
C PRO A 134 -7.08 -15.62 1.55
N ASN A 135 -6.22 -14.88 0.87
CA ASN A 135 -4.87 -14.53 1.33
C ASN A 135 -4.81 -13.17 2.06
N ALA A 136 -5.93 -12.50 2.32
CA ALA A 136 -5.94 -11.25 3.06
C ALA A 136 -5.49 -11.45 4.52
N SER A 137 -4.74 -10.49 5.04
CA SER A 137 -4.43 -10.42 6.47
C SER A 137 -5.71 -10.23 7.28
N ALA A 138 -5.81 -10.91 8.43
CA ALA A 138 -6.92 -10.75 9.39
C ALA A 138 -7.00 -9.32 9.95
N ILE A 139 -5.91 -8.55 9.87
CA ILE A 139 -5.81 -7.16 10.30
C ILE A 139 -5.71 -6.20 9.11
N SER A 140 -6.21 -6.57 7.93
CA SER A 140 -6.26 -5.65 6.78
C SER A 140 -7.12 -4.41 7.06
N VAL A 141 -6.67 -3.24 6.62
CA VAL A 141 -7.41 -1.97 6.75
C VAL A 141 -8.24 -1.60 5.52
N HIS A 142 -8.28 -2.40 4.45
CA HIS A 142 -9.22 -2.18 3.34
C HIS A 142 -10.69 -2.01 3.77
N PRO A 143 -11.21 -2.74 4.78
CA PRO A 143 -12.58 -2.55 5.25
C PRO A 143 -12.88 -1.16 5.80
N THR A 144 -11.87 -0.35 6.16
CA THR A 144 -12.07 0.99 6.72
C THR A 144 -12.19 2.07 5.65
N GLY A 145 -11.77 1.75 4.42
CA GLY A 145 -11.67 2.67 3.29
C GLY A 145 -10.43 3.56 3.29
N MET A 146 -9.46 3.32 4.18
CA MET A 146 -8.18 4.07 4.21
C MET A 146 -7.07 3.46 3.33
N ALA A 147 -7.30 2.28 2.75
CA ALA A 147 -6.33 1.60 1.89
C ALA A 147 -6.73 1.58 0.41
N ILE A 148 -5.71 1.53 -0.44
CA ILE A 148 -5.74 1.50 -1.90
C ILE A 148 -4.68 0.51 -2.37
N ASP A 149 -5.03 -0.31 -3.38
CA ASP A 149 -4.03 -1.10 -4.10
C ASP A 149 -3.76 -0.46 -5.47
N LEU A 150 -2.48 -0.33 -5.81
CA LEU A 150 -2.00 0.26 -7.06
C LEU A 150 -1.28 -0.80 -7.89
N ARG A 151 -1.64 -0.94 -9.17
CA ARG A 151 -0.96 -1.88 -10.07
C ARG A 151 0.52 -1.53 -10.17
N ARG A 152 1.38 -2.55 -10.13
CA ARG A 152 2.80 -2.38 -10.43
C ARG A 152 3.00 -2.39 -11.95
N THR A 153 3.51 -1.29 -12.51
CA THR A 153 3.87 -1.19 -13.93
C THR A 153 5.11 -2.03 -14.25
N ASP A 154 5.19 -2.50 -15.50
CA ASP A 154 6.37 -3.18 -16.05
C ASP A 154 7.46 -2.20 -16.48
N SER A 155 7.12 -0.91 -16.66
CA SER A 155 8.08 0.16 -16.93
C SER A 155 9.00 0.36 -15.72
N SER A 156 10.29 0.04 -15.87
CA SER A 156 11.26 0.13 -14.77
C SER A 156 11.40 1.55 -14.23
N GLY A 157 11.40 2.57 -15.11
CA GLY A 157 11.50 3.97 -14.73
C GLY A 157 10.28 4.45 -13.93
N CYS A 158 9.09 4.07 -14.37
CA CYS A 158 7.84 4.45 -13.69
C CYS A 158 7.62 3.69 -12.40
N ARG A 159 8.01 2.42 -12.36
CA ARG A 159 8.08 1.64 -11.13
C ARG A 159 9.01 2.32 -10.13
N GLN A 160 10.22 2.67 -10.54
CA GLN A 160 11.18 3.31 -9.65
C GLN A 160 10.71 4.69 -9.17
N TRP A 161 10.06 5.46 -10.03
CA TRP A 161 9.41 6.72 -9.65
C TRP A 161 8.38 6.50 -8.55
N LEU A 162 7.43 5.58 -8.77
CA LEU A 162 6.35 5.32 -7.82
C LEU A 162 6.90 4.79 -6.49
N GLU A 163 7.83 3.83 -6.54
CA GLU A 163 8.47 3.30 -5.33
C GLU A 163 9.20 4.41 -4.54
N THR A 164 9.90 5.32 -5.22
CA THR A 164 10.60 6.44 -4.54
C THR A 164 9.62 7.41 -3.89
N VAL A 165 8.52 7.75 -4.57
CA VAL A 165 7.47 8.61 -3.99
C VAL A 165 6.80 7.95 -2.79
N LEU A 166 6.48 6.66 -2.87
CA LEU A 166 5.88 5.92 -1.76
C LEU A 166 6.82 5.84 -0.56
N LEU A 167 8.11 5.58 -0.78
CA LEU A 167 9.13 5.54 0.26
C LEU A 167 9.32 6.90 0.95
N ASP A 168 9.31 8.00 0.18
CA ASP A 168 9.40 9.36 0.73
C ASP A 168 8.17 9.71 1.60
N LEU A 169 6.96 9.35 1.16
CA LEU A 169 5.74 9.57 1.93
C LEU A 169 5.66 8.68 3.18
N GLU A 170 6.12 7.44 3.09
CA GLU A 170 6.29 6.56 4.26
C GLU A 170 7.30 7.16 5.24
N GLY A 171 8.41 7.70 4.74
CA GLY A 171 9.40 8.41 5.55
C GLY A 171 8.90 9.65 6.26
N LYS A 172 7.90 10.32 5.69
CA LYS A 172 7.18 11.44 6.31
C LYS A 172 6.09 10.99 7.29
N GLY A 173 5.84 9.69 7.41
CA GLY A 173 4.84 9.14 8.32
C GLY A 173 3.40 9.46 7.90
N VAL A 174 3.13 9.64 6.61
CA VAL A 174 1.79 9.99 6.11
C VAL A 174 1.05 8.82 5.46
N LEU A 175 1.74 7.71 5.26
CA LEU A 175 1.19 6.45 4.77
C LEU A 175 2.12 5.28 5.13
N GLU A 176 1.62 4.07 4.89
CA GLU A 176 2.42 2.85 4.80
C GLU A 176 2.27 2.26 3.40
N ALA A 177 3.37 1.79 2.80
CA ALA A 177 3.34 1.12 1.51
C ALA A 177 4.02 -0.25 1.56
N THR A 178 3.41 -1.24 0.92
CA THR A 178 3.93 -2.60 0.81
C THR A 178 3.83 -3.08 -0.63
N ARG A 179 4.93 -3.62 -1.16
CA ARG A 179 5.01 -4.22 -2.49
C ARG A 179 4.64 -5.69 -2.42
N GLU A 180 3.43 -6.00 -2.84
CA GLU A 180 2.92 -7.36 -2.94
C GLU A 180 3.29 -8.01 -4.28
N GLN A 181 3.46 -9.33 -4.27
CA GLN A 181 3.99 -10.08 -5.42
C GLN A 181 2.93 -10.81 -6.24
N TYR A 182 1.78 -11.17 -5.66
CA TYR A 182 0.80 -12.01 -6.35
C TYR A 182 -0.66 -11.63 -6.02
N PRO A 183 -1.34 -10.89 -6.93
CA PRO A 183 -0.79 -10.27 -8.13
C PRO A 183 0.20 -9.12 -7.80
N PRO A 184 1.08 -8.71 -8.73
CA PRO A 184 1.95 -7.54 -8.56
C PRO A 184 1.22 -6.22 -8.31
N HIS A 185 1.23 -5.72 -7.08
CA HIS A 185 0.66 -4.41 -6.74
C HIS A 185 1.36 -3.80 -5.52
N TYR A 186 1.06 -2.53 -5.25
CA TYR A 186 1.41 -1.85 -4.01
C TYR A 186 0.15 -1.73 -3.16
N HIS A 187 0.17 -2.31 -1.97
CA HIS A 187 -0.79 -2.00 -0.93
C HIS A 187 -0.37 -0.70 -0.26
N VAL A 188 -1.26 0.30 -0.21
CA VAL A 188 -0.98 1.59 0.42
C VAL A 188 -2.10 1.93 1.40
N ALA A 189 -1.75 2.21 2.65
CA ALA A 189 -2.66 2.70 3.68
C ALA A 189 -2.34 4.16 3.98
N VAL A 190 -3.26 5.07 3.63
CA VAL A 190 -3.09 6.52 3.85
C VAL A 190 -3.48 6.86 5.29
N PHE A 191 -2.64 7.62 5.99
CA PHE A 191 -2.94 8.11 7.34
C PHE A 191 -3.67 9.46 7.22
N PRO A 192 -4.98 9.53 7.48
CA PRO A 192 -5.82 10.66 7.05
C PRO A 192 -5.33 12.01 7.57
N ASN A 193 -5.18 12.16 8.89
CA ASN A 193 -4.74 13.42 9.49
C ASN A 193 -3.29 13.79 9.11
N PRO A 194 -2.29 12.89 9.24
CA PRO A 194 -0.93 13.18 8.78
C PRO A 194 -0.86 13.57 7.30
N TYR A 195 -1.59 12.86 6.42
CA TYR A 195 -1.57 13.16 4.99
C TYR A 195 -2.18 14.52 4.66
N LEU A 196 -3.31 14.87 5.27
CA LEU A 196 -3.92 16.20 5.06
C LEU A 196 -3.04 17.33 5.61
N GLN A 197 -2.33 17.12 6.72
CA GLN A 197 -1.37 18.10 7.24
C GLN A 197 -0.19 18.29 6.29
N TYR A 198 0.36 17.20 5.74
CA TYR A 198 1.39 17.25 4.70
C TYR A 198 0.90 17.96 3.43
N VAL A 199 -0.35 17.71 3.02
CA VAL A 199 -0.96 18.44 1.90
C VAL A 199 -1.05 19.94 2.19
N ALA A 200 -1.43 20.32 3.42
CA ALA A 200 -1.64 21.70 3.85
C ALA A 200 -0.34 22.47 4.09
N SER A 201 0.79 21.81 4.35
CA SER A 201 2.09 22.47 4.50
C SER A 201 2.62 23.06 3.19
N GLY A 202 2.00 22.71 2.05
CA GLY A 202 2.43 23.14 0.73
C GLY A 202 3.61 22.34 0.18
N GLU A 203 4.04 21.28 0.87
CA GLU A 203 5.05 20.37 0.35
C GLU A 203 4.54 19.69 -0.94
N ALA A 204 5.32 19.85 -2.01
CA ALA A 204 5.16 19.07 -3.22
C ALA A 204 5.61 17.62 -2.96
N LEU A 205 5.10 16.65 -3.74
CA LEU A 205 5.79 15.36 -3.81
C LEU A 205 7.16 15.61 -4.45
N PRO A 206 8.17 14.76 -4.18
CA PRO A 206 9.49 14.94 -4.76
C PRO A 206 9.42 15.04 -6.29
N GLU A 207 10.03 16.08 -6.86
CA GLU A 207 10.19 16.24 -8.30
C GLU A 207 11.25 15.25 -8.79
N ILE A 208 10.81 14.05 -9.16
CA ILE A 208 11.70 13.04 -9.70
C ILE A 208 11.68 13.16 -11.21
N GLN A 209 12.80 13.58 -11.78
CA GLN A 209 13.05 13.45 -13.20
C GLN A 209 13.16 11.96 -13.51
N VAL A 210 12.04 11.34 -13.90
CA VAL A 210 12.10 10.05 -14.60
C VAL A 210 12.97 10.31 -15.80
N ALA A 211 14.11 9.62 -15.90
CA ALA A 211 14.93 9.64 -17.10
C ALA A 211 13.97 9.29 -18.24
N ARG A 212 13.57 10.30 -19.03
CA ARG A 212 12.64 10.15 -20.15
C ARG A 212 13.19 9.00 -20.96
N SER A 213 12.52 7.86 -20.91
CA SER A 213 12.93 6.70 -21.67
C SER A 213 12.85 7.11 -23.13
N THR A 214 14.00 7.28 -23.75
CA THR A 214 14.14 7.67 -25.16
C THR A 214 13.67 6.51 -26.03
N HIS A 215 12.35 6.39 -26.19
CA HIS A 215 11.73 5.57 -27.21
C HIS A 215 11.68 6.33 -28.55
N GLU A 216 12.83 6.79 -29.05
CA GLU A 216 12.98 7.38 -30.39
C GLU A 216 14.50 7.45 -30.66
N THR A 217 15.19 6.65 -31.46
CA THR A 217 14.91 6.07 -32.77
C THR A 217 15.78 4.81 -32.90
N ALA A 218 15.22 3.62 -32.71
CA ALA A 218 15.87 2.41 -33.20
C ALA A 218 15.57 2.31 -34.70
N SER A 219 16.47 2.87 -35.51
CA SER A 219 16.49 2.70 -36.96
C SER A 219 16.20 1.25 -37.31
N ARG A 220 15.12 1.04 -38.08
CA ARG A 220 14.90 -0.22 -38.82
C ARG A 220 16.20 -0.52 -39.59
N PRO A 221 16.83 -1.70 -39.45
CA PRO A 221 17.89 -2.06 -40.37
C PRO A 221 17.27 -2.18 -41.76
N HIS A 222 17.69 -1.27 -42.64
CA HIS A 222 17.41 -1.33 -44.07
C HIS A 222 18.16 -2.56 -44.60
N ILE A 223 17.46 -3.69 -44.76
CA ILE A 223 18.02 -4.86 -45.45
C ILE A 223 18.20 -4.46 -46.92
N VAL A 224 19.42 -4.11 -47.29
CA VAL A 224 19.85 -3.94 -48.68
C VAL A 224 19.94 -5.34 -49.29
N ARG A 225 19.05 -5.60 -50.25
CA ARG A 225 19.07 -6.80 -51.07
C ARG A 225 20.24 -6.69 -52.06
N ALA A 226 21.33 -7.38 -51.78
CA ALA A 226 22.40 -7.59 -52.76
C ALA A 226 22.20 -8.95 -53.44
N SER A 227 21.86 -8.91 -54.74
CA SER A 227 21.90 -10.04 -55.65
C SER A 227 23.24 -10.01 -56.39
N SER A 228 24.03 -11.09 -56.31
CA SER A 228 24.77 -11.62 -57.47
C SER A 228 25.67 -12.82 -57.11
N HIS A 229 25.34 -13.95 -57.74
CA HIS A 229 26.23 -14.87 -58.46
C HIS A 229 27.56 -15.33 -57.83
N HIS A 230 27.60 -16.60 -57.41
CA HIS A 230 28.67 -17.49 -57.87
C HIS A 230 28.18 -18.93 -58.06
N ALA A 231 28.51 -19.46 -59.23
CA ALA A 231 28.22 -20.81 -59.68
C ALA A 231 29.29 -21.79 -59.20
N THR A 232 28.92 -23.06 -59.00
CA THR A 232 29.60 -24.28 -59.49
C THR A 232 28.85 -25.49 -58.90
N ARG A 233 28.11 -26.27 -59.69
CA ARG A 233 28.51 -27.34 -60.63
C ARG A 233 28.38 -28.73 -59.95
N ARG A 234 27.60 -29.58 -60.63
CA ARG A 234 27.66 -31.05 -60.74
C ARG A 234 26.82 -31.90 -59.76
N GLY A 235 25.93 -32.72 -60.34
CA GLY A 235 25.70 -34.08 -59.82
C GLY A 235 24.26 -34.60 -59.68
N SER A 236 23.58 -34.84 -60.82
CA SER A 236 22.78 -36.04 -61.17
C SER A 236 21.92 -36.83 -60.14
N ARG A 237 20.74 -37.24 -60.65
CA ARG A 237 19.79 -38.33 -60.26
C ARG A 237 18.61 -37.88 -59.37
N ARG A 238 17.39 -37.80 -59.94
CA ARG A 238 16.34 -38.87 -60.00
C ARG A 238 16.08 -39.43 -58.58
N THR A 239 14.90 -39.26 -57.97
CA THR A 239 13.62 -39.85 -58.40
C THR A 239 12.41 -39.13 -57.81
N ALA A 240 11.32 -39.12 -58.57
CA ALA A 240 9.95 -38.85 -58.13
C ALA A 240 9.49 -39.85 -57.07
N VAL A 241 8.61 -39.43 -56.15
CA VAL A 241 7.24 -39.98 -55.96
C VAL A 241 6.42 -38.91 -55.22
N ALA A 242 5.35 -38.47 -55.86
CA ALA A 242 4.26 -37.77 -55.23
C ALA A 242 3.27 -38.80 -54.67
N VAL A 243 2.68 -38.58 -53.50
CA VAL A 243 1.26 -38.89 -53.28
C VAL A 243 0.67 -37.87 -52.32
N SER A 244 -0.49 -37.40 -52.75
CA SER A 244 -1.32 -36.35 -52.21
C SER A 244 -2.54 -36.94 -51.51
N HIS A 245 -3.14 -36.18 -50.57
CA HIS A 245 -4.58 -36.15 -50.24
C HIS A 245 -5.24 -37.43 -49.66
N ARG A 246 -6.32 -37.44 -48.88
CA ARG A 246 -7.15 -36.44 -48.16
C ARG A 246 -8.29 -37.25 -47.48
N ALA A 247 -8.76 -36.78 -46.31
CA ALA A 247 -10.09 -36.98 -45.68
C ALA A 247 -10.59 -38.39 -45.30
N SER A 248 -11.12 -38.55 -44.08
CA SER A 248 -12.57 -38.41 -43.79
C SER A 248 -13.01 -38.97 -42.42
N SER A 249 -13.68 -38.11 -41.64
CA SER A 249 -14.91 -38.33 -40.85
C SER A 249 -15.03 -39.31 -39.66
N ARG A 250 -15.80 -38.81 -38.65
CA ARG A 250 -16.77 -39.50 -37.74
C ARG A 250 -16.11 -40.27 -36.56
N HIS A 251 -16.48 -40.08 -35.29
CA HIS A 251 -17.81 -40.28 -34.69
C HIS A 251 -17.93 -39.71 -33.25
N GLN A 252 -19.16 -39.50 -32.79
CA GLN A 252 -19.60 -39.01 -31.48
C GLN A 252 -19.86 -40.16 -30.47
N LYS A 253 -20.11 -39.74 -29.21
CA LYS A 253 -20.84 -40.38 -28.08
C LYS A 253 -19.97 -41.15 -27.08
N ALA A 254 -20.27 -41.22 -25.78
CA ALA A 254 -21.12 -40.50 -24.83
C ALA A 254 -21.02 -41.27 -23.49
N THR A 255 -21.24 -40.60 -22.35
CA THR A 255 -21.90 -41.12 -21.10
C THR A 255 -21.21 -42.24 -20.28
N ALA A 256 -21.33 -42.37 -18.95
CA ALA A 256 -22.00 -41.64 -17.86
C ALA A 256 -21.74 -42.33 -16.48
N ARG A 257 -21.92 -41.56 -15.38
CA ARG A 257 -22.56 -41.91 -14.06
C ARG A 257 -21.91 -43.00 -13.18
N ILE A 258 -22.04 -43.12 -11.84
CA ILE A 258 -22.64 -42.43 -10.66
C ILE A 258 -22.25 -43.31 -9.45
N VAL A 259 -22.08 -42.78 -8.22
CA VAL A 259 -22.78 -43.24 -7.00
C VAL A 259 -22.93 -42.07 -6.01
N ARG A 260 -24.11 -42.04 -5.40
CA ARG A 260 -24.75 -41.07 -4.52
C ARG A 260 -25.06 -41.80 -3.20
N ALA A 261 -24.89 -41.17 -2.04
CA ALA A 261 -25.67 -41.37 -0.80
C ALA A 261 -24.98 -40.64 0.37
N ALA A 262 -25.59 -40.22 1.47
CA ALA A 262 -26.94 -39.79 1.85
C ALA A 262 -26.86 -39.43 3.36
N ASN A 263 -27.60 -38.39 3.78
CA ASN A 263 -28.20 -38.19 5.11
C ASN A 263 -27.37 -38.39 6.40
N LYS A 264 -27.36 -37.35 7.26
CA LYS A 264 -28.11 -37.32 8.54
C LYS A 264 -28.04 -35.95 9.24
N ARG A 265 -29.20 -35.34 9.48
CA ARG A 265 -29.46 -34.47 10.65
C ARG A 265 -29.55 -35.34 11.91
N PRO A 266 -29.27 -34.76 13.08
CA PRO A 266 -30.35 -34.64 14.06
C PRO A 266 -30.45 -33.24 14.70
N ALA A 267 -31.61 -33.00 15.27
CA ALA A 267 -31.99 -31.83 16.05
C ALA A 267 -31.70 -32.00 17.55
N ALA A 268 -31.88 -30.91 18.30
CA ALA A 268 -31.90 -30.73 19.77
C ALA A 268 -30.52 -30.43 20.40
N ARG A 269 -30.36 -29.54 21.40
CA ARG A 269 -31.29 -28.81 22.27
C ARG A 269 -30.52 -27.67 22.99
N ARG A 270 -31.19 -26.51 23.09
CA ARG A 270 -31.17 -25.45 24.13
C ARG A 270 -30.08 -25.47 25.22
N HIS A 271 -29.36 -24.35 25.36
CA HIS A 271 -29.18 -23.61 26.63
C HIS A 271 -28.90 -22.13 26.31
N ALA A 272 -29.95 -21.32 26.30
CA ALA A 272 -29.83 -19.86 26.41
C ALA A 272 -29.99 -19.52 27.89
N THR A 273 -28.90 -19.16 28.55
CA THR A 273 -28.93 -18.62 29.92
C THR A 273 -29.39 -17.17 29.83
N VAL A 274 -30.67 -16.97 30.18
CA VAL A 274 -31.24 -15.66 30.46
C VAL A 274 -30.64 -15.18 31.77
N VAL A 275 -29.79 -14.16 31.73
CA VAL A 275 -29.40 -13.42 32.93
C VAL A 275 -30.48 -12.38 33.18
N HIS A 276 -31.33 -12.66 34.18
CA HIS A 276 -32.20 -11.66 34.80
C HIS A 276 -31.34 -10.64 35.54
N ALA A 277 -31.23 -9.43 35.00
CA ALA A 277 -30.90 -8.26 35.80
C ALA A 277 -32.16 -7.86 36.58
N LYS A 278 -32.14 -8.10 37.90
CA LYS A 278 -33.13 -7.60 38.84
C LYS A 278 -33.11 -6.07 38.82
N SER A 279 -34.27 -5.47 38.55
CA SER A 279 -34.57 -4.11 38.96
C SER A 279 -34.77 -4.07 40.47
N SER A 280 -33.92 -3.34 41.17
CA SER A 280 -34.23 -2.78 42.49
C SER A 280 -34.43 -1.29 42.31
N GLY A 281 -35.67 -0.84 42.48
CA GLY A 281 -36.00 0.58 42.55
C GLY A 281 -35.54 1.19 43.88
N SER A 282 -35.48 2.52 43.93
CA SER A 282 -36.29 3.33 44.85
C SER A 282 -35.90 4.81 44.75
N HIS A 283 -36.90 5.62 44.42
CA HIS A 283 -37.20 6.98 44.90
C HIS A 283 -36.06 7.99 45.15
N HIS A 284 -36.07 9.08 44.38
CA HIS A 284 -36.42 10.44 44.88
C HIS A 284 -36.46 11.43 43.71
N SER A 285 -37.65 11.89 43.32
CA SER A 285 -37.80 13.12 42.52
C SER A 285 -39.12 13.76 42.91
N ARG A 286 -38.98 14.82 43.71
CA ARG A 286 -40.05 15.67 44.21
C ARG A 286 -40.44 16.63 43.09
N THR A 287 -41.71 16.61 42.77
CA THR A 287 -42.42 17.50 41.84
C THR A 287 -42.56 18.93 42.36
N GLN A 288 -42.71 19.84 41.38
CA GLN A 288 -43.38 21.16 41.43
C GLN A 288 -42.58 22.33 42.04
N SER A 289 -42.57 23.55 41.50
CA SER A 289 -43.43 24.19 40.50
C SER A 289 -42.71 25.43 39.95
N VAL A 290 -42.71 25.63 38.63
CA VAL A 290 -42.47 26.94 38.00
C VAL A 290 -43.85 27.53 37.73
N ARG A 291 -44.17 28.65 38.39
CA ARG A 291 -45.30 29.50 38.03
C ARG A 291 -44.74 30.86 37.64
N THR A 292 -45.06 31.24 36.42
CA THR A 292 -44.85 32.54 35.80
C THR A 292 -45.68 33.62 36.50
N ARG A 293 -45.00 34.64 37.03
CA ARG A 293 -45.23 36.08 36.85
C ARG A 293 -44.26 36.87 37.72
#